data_AF-A0A0U5NWV7-F1
#
_entry.id   AF-A0A0U5NWV7-F1
#
_cell.length_a   1.000
_cell.length_b   1.000
_cell.length_c   1.000
_cell.angle_alpha   90.00
_cell.angle_beta   90.00
_cell.angle_gamma   90.00
#
_symmetry.space_group_name_H-M   'P 1'
#
loop_
_entity.id
_entity.type
_entity.pdbx_description
1 polymer ?
#
loop_
_entity_poly.entity_id
_entity_poly.type
_entity_poly.pdbx_seq_one_letter_code
_entity_poly.pdbx_strand_id
1 'polypeptide(L)' 'MWSEGTIRIPAADSKYTVVHYWVKHYEEPSEEYGINGGKISKLMLKADGKIICNYDRGWDIEPTCKEAELALCILLNNHN' A
#
# COMPACT_ATOMS: atom_id res chain seq x y z
N MET A 1 -13.53 0.27 5.94
CA MET A 1 -12.90 1.19 6.92
C MET A 1 -11.66 1.83 6.32
N TRP A 2 -11.18 2.92 6.94
CA TRP A 2 -9.91 3.55 6.58
C TRP A 2 -8.83 3.21 7.61
N SER A 3 -7.62 2.98 7.14
CA SER A 3 -6.43 2.77 7.96
C SER A 3 -5.29 3.63 7.42
N GLU A 4 -4.59 4.32 8.32
CA GLU A 4 -3.50 5.23 7.99
C GLU A 4 -2.35 5.01 8.97
N GLY A 5 -1.13 5.15 8.48
CA GLY A 5 0.05 5.09 9.33
C GLY A 5 1.34 5.12 8.54
N THR A 6 2.40 4.62 9.16
CA THR A 6 3.73 4.54 8.57
C THR A 6 4.32 3.16 8.71
N ILE A 7 4.99 2.69 7.66
CA ILE A 7 5.80 1.48 7.67
C ILE A 7 7.26 1.88 7.47
N ARG A 8 8.16 1.37 8.32
CA ARG A 8 9.61 1.55 8.15
C ARG A 8 10.14 0.36 7.37
N ILE A 9 10.50 0.59 6.11
CA ILE A 9 11.07 -0.45 5.26
C ILE A 9 12.61 -0.36 5.34
N PRO A 10 13.32 -1.47 5.61
CA PRO A 10 14.77 -1.47 5.56
C PRO A 10 15.28 -1.05 4.17
N ALA A 11 16.25 -0.14 4.15
CA ALA A 11 17.00 0.27 2.97
C ALA A 11 18.46 -0.21 3.10
N ALA A 12 19.25 -0.04 2.04
CA ALA A 12 20.68 -0.34 2.09
C ALA A 12 21.39 0.44 3.23
N ASP A 13 22.47 -0.15 3.75
CA ASP A 13 23.36 0.46 4.76
C ASP A 13 22.67 0.88 6.07
N SER A 14 21.83 -0.01 6.62
CA SER A 14 21.16 0.17 7.93
C SER A 14 20.26 1.41 8.03
N LYS A 15 19.85 1.97 6.88
CA LYS A 15 18.84 3.03 6.81
C LYS A 15 17.44 2.44 6.67
N TYR A 16 16.43 3.28 6.85
CA TYR A 16 15.03 2.93 6.64
C TYR A 16 14.37 3.99 5.78
N THR A 17 13.53 3.54 4.85
CA THR A 17 12.59 4.40 4.13
C THR A 17 11.28 4.40 4.91
N VAL A 18 10.78 5.59 5.25
CA VAL A 18 9.47 5.75 5.88
C VAL A 18 8.42 5.85 4.78
N VAL A 19 7.53 4.87 4.73
CA VAL A 19 6.40 4.85 3.80
C VAL A 19 5.13 5.20 4.57
N HIS A 20 4.54 6.35 4.25
CA HIS A 20 3.21 6.74 4.72
C HIS A 20 2.16 6.04 3.86
N TYR A 21 1.14 5.44 4.49
CA TYR A 21 0.09 4.74 3.78
C TYR A 21 -1.30 5.24 4.16
N TRP A 22 -2.20 5.16 3.19
CA TRP A 22 -3.64 5.26 3.37
C TRP A 22 -4.29 4.08 2.67
N VAL A 23 -5.07 3.29 3.42
CA VAL A 23 -5.78 2.12 2.92
C VAL A 23 -7.26 2.28 3.19
N LYS A 24 -8.07 2.11 2.15
CA LYS A 24 -9.50 1.84 2.29
C LYS A 24 -9.72 0.35 2.05
N HIS A 25 -10.29 -0.34 3.03
CA HIS A 25 -10.66 -1.75 2.90
C HIS A 25 -12.15 -1.95 3.22
N TYR A 26 -12.76 -2.98 2.64
CA TYR A 26 -14.11 -3.41 2.96
C TYR A 26 -14.11 -4.45 4.10
N GLU A 27 -15.28 -4.78 4.62
CA GLU A 27 -15.42 -5.87 5.60
C GLU A 27 -15.21 -7.24 4.91
N GLU A 28 -15.77 -7.38 3.70
CA GLU A 28 -15.68 -8.56 2.85
C GLU A 28 -14.88 -8.29 1.56
N PRO A 29 -14.25 -9.31 0.95
CA PRO A 29 -13.50 -9.15 -0.31
C PRO A 29 -14.37 -8.69 -1.49
N SER A 30 -13.74 -8.13 -2.53
CA SER A 30 -14.41 -7.65 -3.74
C SER A 30 -13.60 -8.00 -4.98
N GLU A 31 -14.15 -8.85 -5.85
CA GLU A 31 -13.53 -9.20 -7.14
C GLU A 31 -13.41 -8.00 -8.09
N GLU A 32 -14.34 -7.04 -8.01
CA GLU A 32 -14.39 -5.88 -8.91
C GLU A 32 -13.43 -4.76 -8.49
N TYR A 33 -13.29 -4.53 -7.18
CA TYR A 33 -12.58 -3.37 -6.65
C TYR A 33 -11.43 -3.69 -5.70
N GLY A 34 -11.33 -4.94 -5.27
CA GLY A 34 -10.28 -5.41 -4.37
C GLY A 34 -8.97 -5.62 -5.10
N ILE A 35 -7.86 -5.20 -4.50
CA ILE A 35 -6.53 -5.61 -4.99
C ILE A 35 -6.46 -7.14 -4.89
N ASN A 36 -6.25 -7.79 -6.04
CA ASN A 36 -6.26 -9.25 -6.21
C ASN A 36 -7.57 -9.91 -5.71
N GLY A 37 -8.71 -9.24 -5.91
CA GLY A 37 -10.02 -9.71 -5.41
C GLY A 37 -10.20 -9.60 -3.89
N GLY A 38 -9.24 -8.99 -3.19
CA GLY A 38 -9.24 -8.84 -1.74
C GLY A 38 -10.15 -7.72 -1.21
N LYS A 39 -9.89 -7.25 0.01
CA LYS A 39 -10.72 -6.24 0.68
C LYS A 39 -10.24 -4.81 0.43
N ILE A 40 -8.95 -4.60 0.14
CA ILE A 40 -8.40 -3.27 -0.11
C ILE A 40 -8.95 -2.74 -1.44
N SER A 41 -9.74 -1.67 -1.37
CA SER A 41 -10.34 -1.00 -2.53
C SER A 41 -9.64 0.30 -2.92
N LYS A 42 -8.85 0.89 -2.00
CA LYS A 42 -7.95 2.01 -2.29
C LYS A 42 -6.66 1.88 -1.50
N LEU A 43 -5.55 2.25 -2.10
CA LEU A 43 -4.23 2.32 -1.47
C LEU A 43 -3.48 3.54 -2.00
N MET A 44 -2.85 4.29 -1.12
CA MET A 44 -1.84 5.28 -1.50
C MET A 44 -0.61 5.09 -0.62
N LEU A 45 0.56 5.00 -1.24
CA LEU A 45 1.85 4.97 -0.56
C LEU A 45 2.66 6.21 -0.93
N LYS A 46 3.23 6.86 0.08
CA LYS A 46 4.15 7.99 -0.09
C LYS A 46 5.46 7.76 0.65
N ALA A 47 6.58 8.05 -0.03
CA ALA A 47 7.90 8.18 0.59
C ALA A 47 8.50 9.52 0.15
N ASP A 48 9.15 10.23 1.08
CA ASP A 48 9.76 11.54 0.83
C ASP A 48 8.83 12.55 0.12
N GLY A 49 7.55 12.54 0.49
CA GLY A 49 6.50 13.38 -0.08
C GLY A 49 6.02 12.98 -1.48
N LYS A 50 6.62 11.96 -2.11
CA LYS A 50 6.26 11.48 -3.45
C LYS A 50 5.35 10.26 -3.37
N ILE A 51 4.37 10.17 -4.26
CA ILE A 51 3.54 8.98 -4.42
C ILE A 51 4.37 7.91 -5.13
N ILE A 52 4.54 6.76 -4.48
CA ILE A 52 5.34 5.63 -4.97
C ILE A 52 4.48 4.39 -5.32
N CYS A 53 3.19 4.45 -5.00
CA CYS A 53 2.17 3.47 -5.38
C CYS A 53 0.78 4.09 -5.13
N ASN A 54 -0.15 3.91 -6.06
CA ASN A 54 -1.53 4.33 -5.90
C ASN A 54 -2.49 3.36 -6.61
N TYR A 55 -3.52 2.95 -5.88
CA TYR A 55 -4.61 2.14 -6.36
C TYR A 55 -5.93 2.81 -5.96
N ASP A 56 -6.78 3.12 -6.93
CA ASP A 56 -8.15 3.56 -6.70
C ASP A 56 -9.11 2.68 -7.52
N ARG A 57 -9.31 1.44 -7.03
CA ARG A 57 -10.11 0.39 -7.72
C ARG A 57 -9.55 0.03 -9.10
N GLY A 58 -8.24 0.14 -9.21
CA GLY A 58 -7.43 0.00 -10.41
C GLY A 58 -6.07 0.63 -10.12
N TRP A 59 -5.00 0.14 -10.75
CA TRP A 59 -3.67 0.72 -10.56
C TRP A 59 -3.57 2.05 -11.30
N ASP A 60 -3.47 3.15 -10.56
CA ASP A 60 -3.07 4.44 -11.12
C ASP A 60 -1.54 4.51 -11.23
N ILE A 61 -0.86 3.98 -10.22
CA ILE A 61 0.60 3.87 -10.14
C ILE A 61 0.92 2.52 -9.48
N GLU A 62 1.46 1.59 -10.25
CA GLU A 62 2.01 0.35 -9.69
C GLU A 62 3.23 0.65 -8.78
N PRO A 63 3.59 -0.24 -7.83
CA PRO A 63 4.75 -0.03 -6.96
C PRO A 63 6.02 0.33 -7.74
N THR A 64 6.56 1.53 -7.51
CA THR A 64 7.67 2.06 -8.33
C THR A 64 9.06 1.71 -7.81
N CYS A 65 9.16 1.13 -6.61
CA CYS A 65 10.43 0.77 -5.96
C CYS A 65 10.25 -0.39 -4.98
N LYS A 66 11.37 -0.94 -4.49
CA LYS A 66 11.35 -2.11 -3.62
C LYS A 66 10.61 -1.85 -2.30
N GLU A 67 10.72 -0.63 -1.79
CA GLU A 67 10.05 -0.22 -0.57
C GLU A 67 8.55 -0.12 -0.74
N ALA A 68 8.08 0.31 -1.91
CA ALA A 68 6.66 0.30 -2.26
C ALA A 68 6.11 -1.14 -2.35
N GLU A 69 6.86 -2.06 -2.98
CA GLU A 69 6.48 -3.47 -3.05
C GLU A 69 6.36 -4.10 -1.66
N LEU A 70 7.36 -3.89 -0.80
CA LEU A 70 7.38 -4.46 0.54
C LEU A 70 6.26 -3.87 1.42
N ALA A 71 6.02 -2.56 1.35
CA ALA A 71 4.92 -1.92 2.05
C ALA A 71 3.56 -2.44 1.55
N LEU A 72 3.38 -2.61 0.24
CA LEU A 72 2.18 -3.22 -0.33
C LEU A 72 1.97 -4.64 0.20
N CYS A 73 3.00 -5.49 0.19
CA CYS A 73 2.91 -6.86 0.71
C CYS A 73 2.48 -6.91 2.19
N ILE A 74 3.03 -6.03 3.03
CA ILE A 74 2.64 -5.93 4.45
C ILE A 74 1.17 -5.53 4.59
N LEU A 75 0.72 -4.54 3.81
CA LEU A 75 -0.66 -4.06 3.89
C LEU A 75 -1.66 -5.08 3.36
N LEU A 76 -1.32 -5.82 2.30
CA LEU A 76 -2.13 -6.93 1.80
C LEU A 76 -2.28 -8.00 2.90
N ASN A 77 -1.20 -8.38 3.60
CA ASN A 77 -1.28 -9.36 4.69
C ASN A 77 -2.15 -8.88 5.88
N ASN A 78 -2.23 -7.57 6.11
CA ASN A 78 -2.93 -7.01 7.27
C ASN A 78 -4.40 -6.65 6.97
N HIS A 79 -4.74 -6.35 5.72
CA HIS A 79 -6.02 -5.73 5.39
C HIS A 79 -6.80 -6.42 4.27
N ASN A 80 -6.24 -7.39 3.55
CA ASN A 80 -7.04 -8.33 2.76
C ASN A 80 -7.44 -9.52 3.63
#